data_AF-A0A7C4U9W4-F1
#
_entry.id   AF-A0A7C4U9W4-F1
#
_cell.length_a   1.000
_cell.length_b   1.000
_cell.length_c   1.000
_cell.angle_alpha   90.00
_cell.angle_beta   90.00
_cell.angle_gamma   90.00
#
_symmetry.space_group_name_H-M   'P 1'
#
loop_
_entity.id
_entity.type
_entity.pdbx_description
1 polymer ?
#
loop_
_entity_poly.entity_id
_entity_poly.type
_entity_poly.pdbx_seq_one_letter_code
_entity_poly.pdbx_strand_id
1 'polypeptide(L)'
;MQLFDRGASEFTLMRRVTVLRDVNSQRHVPQGPEDAKKGETVPLARMYGTNAQKDINSIVRAFRVRTDGNVEHIERYGPYLDRLFTGFQRGSSNLLLSQGEDITDIVRHTMQVLTEGRPFLDLRKADGRGNSHGIWLVAYFGTGGSGSPWLVRSLHVDKTTIRLAYHRQRGTANDLHQYFLWAPLASLKTGILTLELFDDDKQHVTLTRRVMLFDK
;
A
#
# COMPACT_ATOMS: atom_id res chain seq x y z
N MET A 1 -13.24 -49.37 -16.39
CA MET A 1 -11.93 -48.73 -16.54
C MET A 1 -12.17 -47.24 -16.75
N GLN A 2 -12.07 -46.45 -15.69
CA GLN A 2 -12.43 -45.03 -15.67
C GLN A 2 -11.20 -44.16 -15.97
N LEU A 3 -11.39 -43.19 -16.85
CA LEU A 3 -10.44 -42.13 -17.20
C LEU A 3 -10.30 -41.15 -16.03
N PHE A 4 -9.07 -40.77 -15.69
CA PHE A 4 -8.79 -39.58 -14.89
C PHE A 4 -8.19 -38.51 -15.80
N ASP A 5 -8.98 -37.49 -16.07
CA ASP A 5 -8.55 -36.20 -16.61
C ASP A 5 -8.14 -35.31 -15.43
N ARG A 6 -6.92 -34.77 -15.45
CA ARG A 6 -6.35 -33.92 -14.38
C ARG A 6 -6.74 -32.48 -14.67
N GLY A 7 -7.83 -32.05 -14.05
CA GLY A 7 -8.31 -30.67 -14.09
C GLY A 7 -7.30 -29.68 -13.49
N ALA A 8 -6.88 -28.72 -14.32
CA ALA A 8 -6.30 -27.46 -13.92
C ALA A 8 -7.28 -26.70 -13.01
N SER A 9 -6.84 -26.32 -11.82
CA SER A 9 -7.62 -25.49 -10.90
C SER A 9 -7.05 -24.07 -10.91
N GLU A 10 -7.32 -23.33 -11.98
CA GLU A 10 -7.04 -21.89 -12.05
C GLU A 10 -8.27 -21.14 -11.54
N PHE A 11 -8.34 -20.90 -10.23
CA PHE A 11 -9.37 -20.05 -9.64
C PHE A 11 -9.02 -18.58 -9.87
N THR A 12 -9.39 -18.06 -11.04
CA THR A 12 -9.42 -16.61 -11.26
C THR A 12 -10.71 -16.07 -10.66
N LEU A 13 -10.61 -15.42 -9.50
CA LEU A 13 -11.73 -14.68 -8.90
C LEU A 13 -11.96 -13.39 -9.70
N MET A 14 -12.53 -13.51 -10.90
CA MET A 14 -12.99 -12.36 -11.69
C MET A 14 -14.24 -11.77 -11.03
N ARG A 15 -14.03 -10.87 -10.06
CA ARG A 15 -15.08 -9.94 -9.67
C ARG A 15 -15.31 -9.02 -10.88
N ARG A 16 -16.49 -9.09 -11.50
CA ARG A 16 -16.93 -8.17 -12.56
C ARG A 16 -16.76 -6.73 -12.04
N VAL A 17 -15.70 -6.07 -12.46
CA VAL A 17 -15.56 -4.62 -12.37
C VAL A 17 -16.25 -4.08 -13.62
N THR A 18 -17.47 -3.57 -13.45
CA THR A 18 -18.11 -2.77 -14.49
C THR A 18 -17.29 -1.48 -14.61
N VAL A 19 -16.39 -1.44 -15.59
CA VAL A 19 -15.73 -0.20 -15.99
C VAL A 19 -16.77 0.61 -16.74
N LEU A 20 -17.41 1.56 -16.06
CA LEU A 20 -18.15 2.61 -16.74
C LEU A 20 -17.13 3.39 -17.56
N ARG A 21 -17.19 3.24 -18.89
CA ARG A 21 -16.49 4.12 -19.83
C ARG A 21 -17.12 5.51 -19.67
N ASP A 22 -16.41 6.41 -19.00
CA ASP A 22 -16.71 7.84 -19.07
C ASP A 22 -16.46 8.29 -20.51
N VAL A 23 -17.56 8.42 -21.26
CA VAL A 23 -17.58 9.08 -22.55
C VAL A 23 -17.56 10.58 -22.26
N ASN A 24 -16.41 11.19 -22.53
CA ASN A 24 -16.32 12.61 -22.88
C ASN A 24 -16.62 13.62 -21.75
N SER A 25 -15.77 13.65 -20.72
CA SER A 25 -15.67 14.82 -19.82
C SER A 25 -14.62 15.79 -20.37
N GLN A 26 -15.03 16.68 -21.27
CA GLN A 26 -14.29 17.92 -21.49
C GLN A 26 -14.19 18.67 -20.17
N ARG A 27 -12.96 18.81 -19.67
CA ARG A 27 -12.65 19.49 -18.41
C ARG A 27 -13.00 20.98 -18.54
N HIS A 28 -14.13 21.37 -17.97
CA HIS A 28 -14.34 22.76 -17.59
C HIS A 28 -13.29 23.10 -16.51
N VAL A 29 -12.37 24.02 -16.81
CA VAL A 29 -11.39 24.53 -15.86
C VAL A 29 -12.07 25.69 -15.12
N PRO A 30 -12.45 25.55 -13.84
CA PRO A 30 -12.98 26.67 -13.08
C PRO A 30 -11.80 27.61 -12.79
N GLN A 31 -11.80 28.79 -13.40
CA GLN A 31 -10.88 29.87 -13.05
C GLN A 31 -11.54 30.76 -11.99
N GLY A 32 -11.11 30.56 -10.74
CA GLY A 32 -11.42 31.44 -9.61
C GLY A 32 -10.47 31.14 -8.44
N PRO A 33 -9.74 32.12 -7.89
CA PRO A 33 -8.77 31.92 -6.83
C PRO A 33 -9.48 31.87 -5.49
N GLU A 34 -10.16 30.76 -5.21
CA GLU A 34 -10.62 30.47 -3.86
C GLU A 34 -9.51 29.65 -3.18
N ASP A 35 -8.84 30.25 -2.20
CA ASP A 35 -7.71 29.72 -1.43
C ASP A 35 -7.66 28.19 -1.36
N ALA A 36 -7.06 27.58 -2.38
CA ALA A 36 -6.86 26.16 -2.43
C ALA A 36 -5.83 25.86 -1.35
N LYS A 37 -6.31 25.42 -0.17
CA LYS A 37 -5.46 24.90 0.90
C LYS A 37 -4.40 24.02 0.26
N LYS A 38 -3.16 24.51 0.29
CA LYS A 38 -2.00 23.87 -0.32
C LYS A 38 -1.93 22.44 0.22
N GLY A 39 -1.92 21.45 -0.66
CA GLY A 39 -1.87 20.05 -0.26
C GLY A 39 -0.70 19.79 0.71
N GLU A 40 -0.89 18.81 1.59
CA GLU A 40 0.11 18.41 2.58
C GLU A 40 1.08 17.41 1.95
N THR A 41 2.37 17.61 2.17
CA THR A 41 3.39 16.59 1.85
C THR A 41 3.79 15.87 3.12
N VAL A 42 3.60 14.55 3.15
CA VAL A 42 4.01 13.72 4.29
C VAL A 42 5.53 13.57 4.26
N PRO A 43 6.25 13.94 5.34
CA PRO A 43 7.69 13.75 5.43
C PRO A 43 8.09 12.28 5.30
N LEU A 44 9.15 11.99 4.52
CA LEU A 44 9.67 10.62 4.37
C LEU A 44 10.00 9.97 5.73
N ALA A 45 10.51 10.76 6.69
CA ALA A 45 10.90 10.29 8.01
C ALA A 45 9.72 9.78 8.87
N ARG A 46 8.48 10.02 8.45
CA ARG A 46 7.27 9.46 9.07
C ARG A 46 6.83 8.14 8.43
N MET A 47 7.41 7.78 7.29
CA MET A 47 7.07 6.57 6.55
C MET A 47 7.94 5.40 6.99
N TYR A 48 7.43 4.20 6.71
CA TYR A 48 8.14 2.96 6.94
C TYR A 48 8.19 2.17 5.65
N GLY A 49 9.33 1.57 5.33
CA GLY A 49 9.52 0.84 4.09
C GLY A 49 10.38 -0.39 4.26
N THR A 50 10.20 -1.38 3.39
CA THR A 50 11.08 -2.57 3.34
C THR A 50 12.37 -2.32 2.56
N ASN A 51 12.52 -1.13 1.99
CA ASN A 51 13.77 -0.64 1.39
C ASN A 51 14.63 0.09 2.43
N ALA A 52 15.95 0.04 2.24
CA ALA A 52 16.92 0.77 3.07
C ALA A 52 17.17 2.19 2.54
N GLN A 53 16.10 2.92 2.20
CA GLN A 53 16.22 4.28 1.69
C GLN A 53 16.52 5.26 2.83
N LYS A 54 17.40 6.23 2.58
CA LYS A 54 17.67 7.34 3.50
C LYS A 54 16.36 8.09 3.82
N ASP A 55 16.21 8.50 5.08
CA ASP A 55 15.08 9.27 5.58
C ASP A 55 13.74 8.51 5.57
N ILE A 56 13.73 7.18 5.41
CA ILE A 56 12.57 6.30 5.64
C ILE A 56 12.93 5.32 6.75
N ASN A 57 11.98 5.02 7.64
CA ASN A 57 12.20 4.03 8.68
C ASN A 57 12.21 2.62 8.06
N SER A 58 13.36 1.98 8.04
CA SER A 58 13.47 0.64 7.46
C SER A 58 12.81 -0.40 8.35
N ILE A 59 11.98 -1.24 7.75
CA ILE A 59 11.39 -2.42 8.38
C ILE A 59 12.07 -3.65 7.80
N VAL A 60 12.65 -4.45 8.69
CA VAL A 60 13.39 -5.66 8.33
C VAL A 60 12.80 -6.89 9.03
N ARG A 61 12.96 -8.06 8.42
CA ARG A 61 12.67 -9.36 9.07
C ARG A 61 13.79 -9.70 10.04
N ALA A 62 13.93 -8.91 11.11
CA ALA A 62 14.90 -9.13 12.15
C ALA A 62 14.40 -10.22 13.12
N PHE A 63 15.19 -11.28 13.26
CA PHE A 63 14.93 -12.36 14.20
C PHE A 63 16.24 -12.83 14.83
N ARG A 64 16.15 -13.41 16.03
CA ARG A 64 17.23 -14.14 16.69
C ARG A 64 16.82 -15.61 16.79
N VAL A 65 17.79 -16.50 16.62
CA VAL A 65 17.60 -17.94 16.85
C VAL A 65 18.01 -18.21 18.29
N ARG A 66 17.07 -18.71 19.10
CA ARG A 66 17.31 -19.11 20.49
C ARG A 66 18.14 -20.40 20.54
N THR A 67 18.70 -20.71 21.72
CA THR A 67 19.52 -21.92 21.95
C THR A 67 18.76 -23.23 21.72
N ASP A 68 17.43 -23.20 21.82
CA ASP A 68 16.52 -24.32 21.52
C ASP A 68 16.16 -24.44 20.02
N GLY A 69 16.74 -23.58 19.17
CA GLY A 69 16.46 -23.53 17.73
C GLY A 69 15.22 -22.72 17.36
N ASN A 70 14.45 -22.20 18.31
CA ASN A 70 13.26 -21.41 18.02
C ASN A 70 13.62 -20.01 17.50
N VAL A 71 12.87 -19.56 16.49
CA VAL A 71 12.98 -18.21 15.93
C VAL A 71 12.17 -17.24 16.78
N GLU A 72 12.82 -16.19 17.28
CA GLU A 72 12.19 -15.09 17.97
C GLU A 72 12.37 -13.80 17.18
N HIS A 73 11.26 -13.18 16.78
CA HIS A 73 11.30 -11.89 16.12
C HIS A 73 11.71 -10.79 17.11
N ILE A 74 12.63 -9.94 16.69
CA ILE A 74 13.09 -8.81 17.52
C ILE A 74 11.99 -7.76 17.62
N GLU A 75 11.27 -7.54 16.53
CA GLU A 75 10.24 -6.52 16.40
C GLU A 75 8.84 -7.12 16.47
N ARG A 76 7.89 -6.40 17.09
CA ARG A 76 6.50 -6.86 17.27
C ARG A 76 5.77 -7.14 15.94
N TYR A 77 6.14 -6.42 14.88
CA TYR A 77 5.59 -6.65 13.53
C TYR A 77 6.19 -7.87 12.81
N GLY A 78 7.30 -8.43 13.32
CA GLY A 78 8.09 -9.46 12.66
C GLY A 78 7.30 -10.69 12.20
N PRO A 79 6.46 -11.32 13.06
CA PRO A 79 5.66 -12.48 12.66
C PRO A 79 4.67 -12.17 11.52
N TYR A 80 4.13 -10.95 11.49
CA TYR A 80 3.17 -10.53 10.46
C TYR A 80 3.87 -10.23 9.14
N LEU A 81 5.05 -9.60 9.20
CA LEU A 81 5.88 -9.34 8.03
C LEU A 81 6.37 -10.65 7.41
N ASP A 82 6.72 -11.63 8.23
CA ASP A 82 7.12 -12.97 7.79
C ASP A 82 5.99 -13.68 7.02
N ARG A 83 4.78 -13.66 7.58
CA ARG A 83 3.58 -14.20 6.91
C ARG A 83 3.20 -13.43 5.66
N LEU A 84 3.31 -12.09 5.68
CA LEU A 84 3.07 -11.27 4.51
C LEU A 84 4.03 -11.67 3.38
N PHE A 85 5.32 -11.84 3.68
CA PHE A 85 6.30 -12.17 2.65
C PHE A 85 6.18 -13.59 2.13
N THR A 86 5.86 -14.54 3.00
CA THR A 86 5.67 -15.93 2.59
C THR A 86 4.34 -16.14 1.84
N GLY A 87 3.28 -15.44 2.22
CA GLY A 87 1.94 -15.55 1.63
C GLY A 87 1.70 -14.67 0.39
N PHE A 88 2.39 -13.54 0.25
CA PHE A 88 2.19 -12.59 -0.85
C PHE A 88 3.45 -12.46 -1.73
N GLN A 89 3.79 -13.54 -2.44
CA GLN A 89 5.06 -13.61 -3.19
C GLN A 89 5.05 -12.93 -4.56
N ARG A 90 3.86 -12.77 -5.16
CA ARG A 90 3.70 -12.30 -6.55
C ARG A 90 2.46 -11.42 -6.65
N GLY A 91 2.56 -10.36 -7.44
CA GLY A 91 1.46 -9.47 -7.74
C GLY A 91 1.93 -8.20 -8.44
N SER A 92 0.97 -7.52 -9.07
CA SER A 92 1.16 -6.17 -9.60
C SER A 92 1.24 -5.15 -8.45
N SER A 93 1.78 -3.96 -8.74
CA SER A 93 1.78 -2.86 -7.77
C SER A 93 0.37 -2.55 -7.27
N ASN A 94 0.26 -2.16 -6.00
CA ASN A 94 -1.02 -1.93 -5.35
C ASN A 94 -0.97 -0.75 -4.38
N LEU A 95 -2.10 -0.07 -4.23
CA LEU A 95 -2.32 1.00 -3.25
C LEU A 95 -3.61 0.71 -2.49
N LEU A 96 -3.58 0.86 -1.18
CA LEU A 96 -4.74 0.72 -0.32
C LEU A 96 -4.65 1.67 0.88
N LEU A 97 -5.81 2.01 1.42
CA LEU A 97 -5.90 2.62 2.75
C LEU A 97 -6.17 1.52 3.77
N SER A 98 -5.53 1.61 4.93
CA SER A 98 -5.80 0.72 6.05
C SER A 98 -5.74 1.51 7.34
N GLN A 99 -6.41 0.99 8.38
CA GLN A 99 -6.47 1.62 9.69
C GLN A 99 -5.54 0.88 10.67
N GLY A 100 -4.77 1.60 11.47
CA GLY A 100 -3.89 1.04 12.49
C GLY A 100 -3.32 2.13 13.38
N GLU A 101 -3.13 1.82 14.67
CA GLU A 101 -2.60 2.77 15.64
C GLU A 101 -1.09 2.94 15.49
N ASP A 102 -0.40 1.84 15.17
CA ASP A 102 1.03 1.79 15.00
C ASP A 102 1.45 0.93 13.80
N ILE A 103 2.76 0.84 13.59
CA ILE A 103 3.35 0.07 12.50
C ILE A 103 3.09 -1.45 12.61
N THR A 104 2.93 -1.96 13.84
CA THR A 104 2.64 -3.39 14.06
C THR A 104 1.23 -3.72 13.62
N ASP A 105 0.26 -2.89 14.00
CA ASP A 105 -1.13 -3.05 13.61
C ASP A 105 -1.31 -2.95 12.09
N ILE A 106 -0.66 -1.97 11.45
CA ILE A 106 -0.83 -1.78 10.00
C ILE A 106 -0.17 -2.89 9.18
N VAL A 107 0.98 -3.43 9.61
CA VAL A 107 1.61 -4.59 8.96
C VAL A 107 0.71 -5.82 9.12
N ARG A 108 0.14 -6.04 10.32
CA ARG A 108 -0.83 -7.12 10.56
C ARG A 108 -2.05 -7.00 9.65
N HIS A 109 -2.65 -5.82 9.53
CA HIS A 109 -3.82 -5.61 8.67
C HIS A 109 -3.45 -5.77 7.19
N THR A 110 -2.30 -5.26 6.76
CA THR A 110 -1.79 -5.46 5.40
C THR A 110 -1.68 -6.95 5.06
N MET A 111 -1.10 -7.74 5.98
CA MET A 111 -1.02 -9.19 5.86
C MET A 111 -2.41 -9.80 5.71
N GLN A 112 -3.34 -9.55 6.63
CA GLN A 112 -4.69 -10.12 6.57
C GLN A 112 -5.44 -9.77 5.27
N VAL A 113 -5.30 -8.55 4.78
CA VAL A 113 -5.95 -8.10 3.55
C VAL A 113 -5.37 -8.80 2.33
N LEU A 114 -4.03 -8.85 2.22
CA LEU A 114 -3.36 -9.36 1.02
C LEU A 114 -3.25 -10.89 0.99
N THR A 115 -3.19 -11.56 2.13
CA THR A 115 -3.02 -13.01 2.21
C THR A 115 -4.28 -13.77 2.62
N GLU A 116 -5.15 -13.19 3.46
CA GLU A 116 -6.38 -13.83 3.93
C GLU A 116 -7.64 -13.34 3.20
N GLY A 117 -7.52 -12.37 2.28
CA GLY A 117 -8.64 -11.83 1.52
C GLY A 117 -9.62 -11.02 2.37
N ARG A 118 -9.20 -10.51 3.53
CA ARG A 118 -10.05 -9.66 4.36
C ARG A 118 -10.37 -8.33 3.65
N PRO A 119 -11.54 -7.73 3.90
CA PRO A 119 -11.86 -6.42 3.35
C PRO A 119 -10.85 -5.36 3.81
N PHE A 120 -10.44 -4.50 2.87
CA PHE A 120 -9.37 -3.52 3.03
C PHE A 120 -9.60 -2.49 4.14
N LEU A 121 -10.87 -2.22 4.48
CA LEU A 121 -11.24 -1.17 5.42
C LEU A 121 -12.67 -1.41 5.96
N ASP A 122 -12.82 -1.60 7.27
CA ASP A 122 -14.10 -1.51 7.96
C ASP A 122 -14.11 -0.24 8.84
N LEU A 123 -14.31 0.92 8.19
CA LEU A 123 -14.36 2.22 8.87
C LEU A 123 -15.45 2.31 9.93
N ARG A 124 -16.40 1.36 9.95
CA ARG A 124 -17.46 1.31 10.97
C ARG A 124 -16.91 1.06 12.37
N LYS A 125 -15.62 0.70 12.52
CA LYS A 125 -14.99 0.52 13.84
C LYS A 125 -14.19 1.70 14.38
N ALA A 126 -13.83 2.73 13.59
CA ALA A 126 -13.15 3.96 14.04
C ALA A 126 -13.93 4.79 15.09
N ASP A 127 -13.92 4.38 16.36
CA ASP A 127 -14.45 5.01 17.58
C ASP A 127 -15.09 6.38 17.33
N GLY A 128 -16.41 6.49 17.54
CA GLY A 128 -17.33 7.55 17.05
C GLY A 128 -17.05 9.00 17.44
N ARG A 129 -15.80 9.33 17.75
CA ARG A 129 -15.24 10.66 17.97
C ARG A 129 -14.80 11.36 16.68
N GLY A 130 -15.08 10.80 15.49
CA GLY A 130 -14.91 11.48 14.20
C GLY A 130 -13.47 11.82 13.80
N ASN A 131 -12.46 11.40 14.58
CA ASN A 131 -11.07 11.62 14.22
C ASN A 131 -10.56 10.44 13.40
N SER A 132 -10.21 10.71 12.14
CA SER A 132 -9.54 9.79 11.22
C SER A 132 -8.07 9.51 11.59
N HIS A 133 -7.75 9.53 12.89
CA HIS A 133 -6.43 9.14 13.38
C HIS A 133 -6.19 7.67 13.08
N GLY A 134 -4.96 7.36 12.67
CA GLY A 134 -4.55 6.00 12.35
C GLY A 134 -4.98 5.51 10.97
N ILE A 135 -5.28 6.37 10.00
CA ILE A 135 -5.33 5.95 8.60
C ILE A 135 -3.92 5.97 8.00
N TRP A 136 -3.56 4.91 7.30
CA TRP A 136 -2.30 4.77 6.60
C TRP A 136 -2.53 4.50 5.12
N LEU A 137 -1.67 5.07 4.28
CA LEU A 137 -1.46 4.59 2.93
C LEU A 137 -0.53 3.38 2.98
N VAL A 138 -0.93 2.29 2.35
CA VAL A 138 -0.06 1.13 2.12
C VAL A 138 0.17 1.00 0.62
N ALA A 139 1.44 0.94 0.24
CA ALA A 139 1.85 0.69 -1.12
C ALA A 139 2.65 -0.60 -1.21
N TYR A 140 2.32 -1.43 -2.19
CA TYR A 140 3.15 -2.51 -2.65
C TYR A 140 3.66 -2.15 -4.03
N PHE A 141 4.98 -2.04 -4.20
CA PHE A 141 5.56 -1.66 -5.47
C PHE A 141 5.81 -2.84 -6.40
N GLY A 142 6.11 -4.02 -5.84
CA GLY A 142 6.45 -5.22 -6.59
C GLY A 142 7.53 -6.05 -5.88
N THR A 143 7.96 -7.11 -6.59
CA THR A 143 9.11 -7.94 -6.20
C THR A 143 10.28 -7.65 -7.14
N GLY A 144 11.49 -7.50 -6.60
CA GLY A 144 12.71 -7.36 -7.39
C GLY A 144 13.97 -7.63 -6.57
N GLY A 145 15.14 -7.67 -7.20
CA GLY A 145 16.41 -7.82 -6.47
C GLY A 145 16.65 -6.70 -5.48
N SER A 146 17.36 -6.99 -4.39
CA SER A 146 17.70 -6.02 -3.34
C SER A 146 18.48 -4.80 -3.86
N GLY A 147 19.21 -4.97 -4.97
CA GLY A 147 19.87 -3.86 -5.67
C GLY A 147 18.95 -3.00 -6.55
N SER A 148 17.67 -3.36 -6.74
CA SER A 148 16.69 -2.65 -7.59
C SER A 148 15.61 -1.93 -6.76
N PRO A 149 15.95 -1.01 -5.86
CA PRO A 149 14.95 -0.47 -4.96
C PRO A 149 13.96 0.42 -5.71
N TRP A 150 12.69 0.27 -5.35
CA TRP A 150 11.72 1.33 -5.50
C TRP A 150 12.04 2.40 -4.45
N LEU A 151 12.28 3.63 -4.91
CA LEU A 151 12.65 4.74 -4.06
C LEU A 151 11.53 5.79 -4.07
N VAL A 152 11.02 6.10 -2.88
CA VAL A 152 9.95 7.06 -2.67
C VAL A 152 10.51 8.47 -2.76
N ARG A 153 9.88 9.31 -3.59
CA ARG A 153 10.22 10.73 -3.73
C ARG A 153 9.38 11.58 -2.80
N SER A 154 8.07 11.36 -2.82
CA SER A 154 7.13 12.16 -2.03
C SER A 154 5.80 11.45 -1.90
N LEU A 155 5.09 11.76 -0.82
CA LEU A 155 3.68 11.48 -0.67
C LEU A 155 2.94 12.80 -0.50
N HIS A 156 2.10 13.13 -1.48
CA HIS A 156 1.30 14.35 -1.47
C HIS A 156 -0.16 14.01 -1.22
N VAL A 157 -0.79 14.75 -0.32
CA VAL A 157 -2.19 14.62 0.07
C VAL A 157 -2.88 15.94 -0.22
N ASP A 158 -3.75 15.93 -1.22
CA ASP A 158 -4.66 17.01 -1.55
C ASP A 158 -6.10 16.61 -1.18
N LYS A 159 -7.05 17.55 -1.23
CA LYS A 159 -8.46 17.44 -0.81
C LYS A 159 -9.10 16.08 -1.16
N THR A 160 -8.84 15.57 -2.35
CA THR A 160 -9.44 14.30 -2.85
C THR A 160 -8.42 13.34 -3.43
N THR A 161 -7.13 13.66 -3.38
CA THR A 161 -6.09 12.89 -4.09
C THR A 161 -4.90 12.64 -3.19
N ILE A 162 -4.51 11.38 -3.06
CA ILE A 162 -3.30 10.94 -2.36
C ILE A 162 -2.37 10.37 -3.43
N ARG A 163 -1.26 11.08 -3.71
CA ARG A 163 -0.28 10.70 -4.73
C ARG A 163 1.04 10.29 -4.08
N LEU A 164 1.42 9.04 -4.27
CA LEU A 164 2.73 8.51 -3.94
C LEU A 164 3.62 8.51 -5.18
N ALA A 165 4.63 9.38 -5.20
CA ALA A 165 5.62 9.42 -6.25
C ALA A 165 6.82 8.54 -5.89
N TYR A 166 7.24 7.71 -6.85
CA TYR A 166 8.40 6.84 -6.72
C TYR A 166 9.22 6.86 -8.01
N HIS A 167 10.46 6.42 -7.93
CA HIS A 167 11.28 6.12 -9.10
C HIS A 167 11.94 4.76 -8.90
N ARG A 168 12.32 4.08 -9.98
CA ARG A 168 12.82 2.70 -9.91
C ARG A 168 14.29 2.66 -10.30
N GLN A 169 15.15 2.31 -9.34
CA GLN A 169 16.53 2.02 -9.66
C GLN A 169 16.67 0.62 -10.25
N ARG A 170 17.52 0.49 -11.27
CA ARG A 170 17.90 -0.83 -11.79
C ARG A 170 18.92 -1.44 -10.84
N GLY A 171 18.67 -2.67 -10.44
CA GLY A 171 19.59 -3.46 -9.65
C GLY A 171 20.15 -4.64 -10.41
N THR A 172 21.20 -5.18 -9.82
CA THR A 172 22.00 -6.27 -10.38
C THR A 172 21.87 -7.56 -9.58
N ALA A 173 21.21 -7.52 -8.42
CA ALA A 173 21.05 -8.68 -7.55
C ALA A 173 19.93 -9.61 -8.05
N ASN A 174 20.18 -10.92 -7.95
CA ASN A 174 19.27 -11.98 -8.38
C ASN A 174 18.37 -12.50 -7.24
N ASP A 175 18.44 -11.90 -6.05
CA ASP A 175 17.51 -12.20 -4.97
C ASP A 175 16.11 -11.63 -5.27
N LEU A 176 15.12 -12.07 -4.51
CA LEU A 176 13.75 -11.56 -4.62
C LEU A 176 13.37 -10.90 -3.31
N HIS A 177 13.20 -9.60 -3.36
CA HIS A 177 12.77 -8.77 -2.25
C HIS A 177 11.43 -8.12 -2.58
N GLN A 178 10.52 -8.08 -1.61
CA GLN A 178 9.22 -7.44 -1.74
C GLN A 178 9.26 -6.03 -1.20
N TYR A 179 8.75 -5.09 -1.99
CA TYR A 179 8.85 -3.67 -1.69
C TYR A 179 7.51 -3.11 -1.22
N PHE A 180 7.41 -2.89 0.09
CA PHE A 180 6.26 -2.28 0.74
C PHE A 180 6.61 -0.92 1.35
N LEU A 181 5.61 -0.05 1.42
CA LEU A 181 5.64 1.22 2.13
C LEU A 181 4.36 1.37 2.96
N TRP A 182 4.50 1.83 4.18
CA TRP A 182 3.43 2.26 5.07
C TRP A 182 3.67 3.72 5.44
N ALA A 183 2.73 4.59 5.09
CA ALA A 183 2.82 6.01 5.37
C ALA A 183 1.60 6.46 6.20
N PRO A 184 1.80 7.00 7.41
CA PRO A 184 0.70 7.52 8.19
C PRO A 184 0.16 8.77 7.51
N LEU A 185 -1.16 8.84 7.39
CA LEU A 185 -1.85 10.00 6.83
C LEU A 185 -2.39 10.86 7.98
N ALA A 186 -2.41 12.17 7.76
CA ALA A 186 -3.16 13.07 8.63
C ALA A 186 -4.67 12.83 8.46
N SER A 187 -5.48 13.60 9.18
CA SER A 187 -6.93 13.47 9.11
C SER A 187 -7.43 13.65 7.67
N LEU A 188 -8.00 12.59 7.10
CA LEU A 188 -8.61 12.63 5.78
C LEU A 188 -10.05 13.08 5.88
N LYS A 189 -10.50 13.84 4.88
CA LYS A 189 -11.92 14.15 4.70
C LYS A 189 -12.65 12.92 4.19
N THR A 190 -13.86 12.70 4.69
CA THR A 190 -14.77 11.69 4.15
C THR A 190 -15.24 12.03 2.74
N GLY A 191 -15.63 10.98 2.01
CA GLY A 191 -15.97 11.05 0.59
C GLY A 191 -15.08 10.18 -0.27
N ILE A 192 -15.10 10.45 -1.58
CA ILE A 192 -14.32 9.67 -2.55
C ILE A 192 -12.92 10.25 -2.66
N LEU A 193 -11.93 9.41 -2.38
CA LEU A 193 -10.51 9.72 -2.54
C LEU A 193 -9.95 8.96 -3.74
N THR A 194 -8.98 9.57 -4.41
CA THR A 194 -8.19 9.00 -5.49
C THR A 194 -6.79 8.71 -4.96
N LEU A 195 -6.38 7.45 -4.99
CA LEU A 195 -5.02 7.03 -4.70
C LEU A 195 -4.26 6.89 -6.01
N GLU A 196 -3.09 7.50 -6.10
CA GLU A 196 -2.25 7.47 -7.30
C GLU A 196 -0.84 6.99 -6.96
N LEU A 197 -0.34 6.06 -7.76
CA LEU A 197 1.06 5.68 -7.81
C LEU A 197 1.68 6.36 -9.03
N PHE A 198 2.61 7.28 -8.82
CA PHE A 198 3.22 8.09 -9.86
C PHE A 198 4.69 7.67 -10.07
N ASP A 199 5.03 7.25 -11.28
CA ASP A 199 6.39 6.93 -11.69
C ASP A 199 7.08 8.22 -12.14
N ASP A 200 7.97 8.73 -11.30
CA ASP A 200 8.67 10.01 -11.48
C ASP A 200 9.68 9.95 -12.63
N ASP A 201 10.27 8.79 -12.93
CA ASP A 201 11.19 8.66 -14.07
C ASP A 201 10.41 8.80 -15.40
N LYS A 202 9.20 8.24 -15.43
CA LYS A 202 8.35 8.21 -16.64
C LYS A 202 7.27 9.29 -16.68
N GLN A 203 7.22 10.14 -15.66
CA GLN A 203 6.27 11.26 -15.51
C GLN A 203 4.80 10.87 -15.77
N HIS A 204 4.36 9.71 -15.28
CA HIS A 204 2.95 9.30 -15.40
C HIS A 204 2.46 8.47 -14.22
N VAL A 205 1.13 8.45 -14.05
CA VAL A 205 0.45 7.62 -13.05
C VAL A 205 0.40 6.18 -13.55
N THR A 206 1.05 5.26 -12.83
CA THR A 206 1.10 3.83 -13.15
C THR A 206 -0.05 3.03 -12.53
N LEU A 207 -0.64 3.54 -11.45
CA LEU A 207 -1.80 2.95 -10.80
C LEU A 207 -2.72 4.05 -10.26
N THR A 208 -4.02 3.91 -10.50
CA THR A 208 -5.06 4.73 -9.88
C THR A 208 -6.09 3.84 -9.20
N ARG A 209 -6.48 4.18 -7.97
CA ARG A 209 -7.63 3.55 -7.29
C ARG A 209 -8.54 4.60 -6.69
N ARG A 210 -9.85 4.42 -6.82
CA ARG A 210 -10.85 5.21 -6.10
C ARG A 210 -11.28 4.44 -4.86
N VAL A 211 -11.28 5.12 -3.72
CA VAL A 211 -11.71 4.58 -2.43
C VAL A 211 -12.74 5.52 -1.82
N MET A 212 -13.74 4.96 -1.14
CA MET A 212 -14.76 5.74 -0.45
C MET A 212 -14.48 5.69 1.05
N LEU A 213 -14.26 6.85 1.65
CA LEU A 213 -14.12 7.04 3.09
C LEU A 213 -15.48 7.48 3.62
N PHE A 214 -16.08 6.69 4.52
CA PHE A 214 -17.37 7.01 5.13
C PHE A 214 -17.17 7.71 6.47
N ASP A 215 -18.05 8.67 6.77
CA ASP A 215 -18.27 9.09 8.14
C ASP A 215 -18.99 7.96 8.89
N LYS A 216 -18.74 7.89 10.19
CA LYS A 216 -19.43 6.95 11.06
C LYS A 216 -20.87 7.34 11.34
#